data_AF-A0AAN6D1Z8-F1
#
_entry.id   AF-A0AAN6D1Z8-F1
#
_cell.length_a   1.000
_cell.length_b   1.000
_cell.length_c   1.000
_cell.angle_alpha   90.00
_cell.angle_beta   90.00
_cell.angle_gamma   90.00
#
_symmetry.space_group_name_H-M   'P 1'
#
loop_
_entity.id
_entity.type
_entity.pdbx_description
1 polymer ?
#
loop_
_entity_poly.entity_id
_entity_poly.type
_entity_poly.pdbx_seq_one_letter_code
_entity_poly.pdbx_strand_id
1 'polypeptide(L)'
;MFKPTLVLVIALISPLLYQQLLNFLNRKVVPLEVLRYYVQHPLDDVTIKIPVYIESADLRLLDVGEAIHIQTLGRLRETERTLPDVQFDFFEYTNQTDALLMKFFISDGNGIYVDAVEGYAALFYTLEAVDANDVPYFGTQLLLDHCYNDEIKNYVADRFLQLVDYNSKKHSFLHQSQYETSLQDPLRLVFVMMSAETNWEVEQAVKMHLEPVLSILSNYTLEYLHVDEDVKSPSRYIDEHFPEELSALPNLADFYLSHNSSNSTLYLLYYPFELADDSIRTMSVDNHSIYSSKENTFLNIKSWGSVYFAHTASYHGYVPAQNLADCMWSFAESVLDHYHFPNENMAPALRIQMYKRIATVRNLTYFSHRLSQVVGWLESNTLDSSLGSAILDAFGRREQVKERLESYDYDAALQLSTDLAAVFDKQIQNLDFGKLEIIG
;
A
#
# COMPACT_ATOMS: atom_id res chain seq x y z
N MET A 1 -25.49 -20.66 26.68
CA MET A 1 -26.48 -21.62 26.13
C MET A 1 -27.57 -21.83 27.18
N PHE A 2 -28.72 -21.15 27.07
CA PHE A 2 -29.81 -21.26 28.05
C PHE A 2 -30.60 -22.56 27.85
N LYS A 3 -30.98 -23.24 28.93
CA LYS A 3 -31.71 -24.52 28.88
C LYS A 3 -33.09 -24.34 28.22
N PRO A 4 -33.51 -25.24 27.31
CA PRO A 4 -34.80 -25.17 26.58
C PRO A 4 -36.04 -25.15 27.50
N THR A 5 -35.88 -25.57 28.76
CA THR A 5 -36.91 -25.51 29.80
C THR A 5 -37.27 -24.10 30.24
N LEU A 6 -36.35 -23.13 30.19
CA LEU A 6 -36.61 -21.74 30.59
C LEU A 6 -37.49 -21.01 29.56
N VAL A 7 -37.28 -21.31 28.28
CA VAL A 7 -38.05 -20.74 27.15
C VAL A 7 -39.51 -21.20 27.20
N LEU A 8 -39.76 -22.45 27.60
CA LEU A 8 -41.10 -23.03 27.69
C LEU A 8 -41.92 -22.45 28.86
N VAL A 9 -41.26 -22.14 29.98
CA VAL A 9 -41.90 -21.53 31.16
C VAL A 9 -42.27 -20.06 30.89
N ILE A 10 -41.42 -19.32 30.17
CA ILE A 10 -41.73 -17.93 29.76
C ILE A 10 -42.86 -17.90 28.71
N ALA A 11 -42.94 -18.89 27.82
CA ALA A 11 -44.02 -19.05 26.84
C ALA A 11 -45.41 -19.27 27.46
N LEU A 12 -45.47 -19.87 28.66
CA LEU A 12 -46.71 -20.17 29.36
C LEU A 12 -47.22 -19.04 30.27
N ILE A 13 -46.36 -18.11 30.70
CA ILE A 13 -46.68 -17.12 31.74
C ILE A 13 -47.07 -15.75 31.17
N SER A 14 -46.66 -15.41 29.95
CA SER A 14 -47.20 -14.24 29.25
C SER A 14 -46.92 -14.32 27.75
N PRO A 15 -47.96 -14.47 26.90
CA PRO A 15 -47.81 -14.44 25.45
C PRO A 15 -47.12 -13.17 24.94
N LEU A 16 -47.28 -12.07 25.68
CA LEU A 16 -46.68 -10.77 25.37
C LEU A 16 -45.18 -10.75 25.67
N LEU A 17 -44.73 -11.37 26.77
CA LEU A 17 -43.31 -11.54 27.07
C LEU A 17 -42.67 -12.56 26.14
N TYR A 18 -43.37 -13.62 25.76
CA TYR A 18 -42.87 -14.57 24.76
C TYR A 18 -42.79 -13.95 23.37
N GLN A 19 -43.77 -13.15 22.94
CA GLN A 19 -43.67 -12.36 21.72
C GLN A 19 -42.58 -11.29 21.82
N GLN A 20 -42.38 -10.65 22.96
CA GLN A 20 -41.28 -9.71 23.16
C GLN A 20 -39.93 -10.40 23.16
N LEU A 21 -39.81 -11.61 23.74
CA LEU A 21 -38.58 -12.40 23.82
C LEU A 21 -38.25 -13.06 22.48
N LEU A 22 -39.26 -13.59 21.75
CA LEU A 22 -39.13 -13.99 20.36
C LEU A 22 -38.83 -12.78 19.49
N ASN A 23 -39.46 -11.63 19.71
CA ASN A 23 -39.09 -10.41 19.01
C ASN A 23 -37.68 -9.99 19.38
N PHE A 24 -37.19 -10.19 20.61
CA PHE A 24 -35.83 -9.84 21.03
C PHE A 24 -34.78 -10.83 20.49
N LEU A 25 -35.12 -12.11 20.40
CA LEU A 25 -34.28 -13.20 19.88
C LEU A 25 -34.32 -13.27 18.34
N ASN A 26 -35.45 -12.93 17.71
CA ASN A 26 -35.60 -12.80 16.25
C ASN A 26 -35.20 -11.42 15.73
N ARG A 27 -35.18 -10.41 16.61
CA ARG A 27 -34.52 -9.14 16.33
C ARG A 27 -33.03 -9.42 16.39
N LYS A 28 -32.47 -9.64 15.21
CA LYS A 28 -31.10 -9.31 14.81
C LYS A 28 -30.79 -7.82 15.09
N VAL A 29 -31.04 -7.33 16.31
CA VAL A 29 -30.85 -5.95 16.72
C VAL A 29 -29.55 -5.90 17.49
N VAL A 30 -28.52 -5.37 16.85
CA VAL A 30 -27.31 -4.93 17.55
C VAL A 30 -27.69 -3.70 18.39
N PRO A 31 -27.37 -3.65 19.70
CA PRO A 31 -27.69 -2.50 20.53
C PRO A 31 -27.09 -1.21 19.95
N LEU A 32 -27.83 -0.11 20.01
CA LEU A 32 -27.39 1.17 19.44
C LEU A 32 -26.09 1.66 20.09
N GLU A 33 -25.88 1.34 21.37
CA GLU A 33 -24.66 1.63 22.12
C GLU A 33 -23.43 0.91 21.51
N VAL A 34 -23.60 -0.34 21.07
CA VAL A 34 -22.54 -1.10 20.41
C VAL A 34 -22.21 -0.49 19.06
N LEU A 35 -23.23 -0.10 18.29
CA LEU A 35 -23.03 0.58 17.00
C LEU A 35 -22.30 1.91 17.19
N ARG A 36 -22.69 2.70 18.20
CA ARG A 36 -22.03 3.97 18.55
C ARG A 36 -20.58 3.78 18.96
N TYR A 37 -20.27 2.71 19.70
CA TYR A 37 -18.88 2.40 20.07
C TYR A 37 -18.00 2.26 18.81
N TYR A 38 -18.38 1.41 17.86
CA TYR A 38 -17.59 1.20 16.63
C TYR A 38 -17.58 2.39 15.66
N VAL A 39 -18.53 3.32 15.81
CA VAL A 39 -18.52 4.62 15.12
C VAL A 39 -17.44 5.55 15.70
N GLN A 40 -17.31 5.57 17.03
CA GLN A 40 -16.37 6.45 17.74
C GLN A 40 -14.96 5.85 17.85
N HIS A 41 -14.88 4.52 17.82
CA HIS A 41 -13.67 3.74 18.08
C HIS A 41 -13.48 2.67 16.98
N PRO A 42 -13.30 3.07 15.70
CA PRO A 42 -13.29 2.12 14.58
C PRO A 42 -12.13 1.12 14.61
N LEU A 43 -11.03 1.49 15.27
CA LEU A 43 -9.75 0.79 15.22
C LEU A 43 -9.22 0.32 16.59
N ASP A 44 -9.92 0.62 17.70
CA ASP A 44 -9.46 0.33 19.06
C ASP A 44 -9.16 -1.16 19.31
N ASP A 45 -9.85 -2.06 18.61
CA ASP A 45 -9.69 -3.51 18.67
C ASP A 45 -9.03 -4.10 17.41
N VAL A 46 -8.40 -3.26 16.58
CA VAL A 46 -7.70 -3.69 15.37
C VAL A 46 -6.21 -3.78 15.68
N THR A 47 -5.69 -5.01 15.64
CA THR A 47 -4.24 -5.27 15.73
C THR A 47 -3.69 -5.58 14.34
N ILE A 48 -2.60 -4.91 13.98
CA ILE A 48 -1.88 -5.14 12.73
C ILE A 48 -0.54 -5.78 13.09
N LYS A 49 -0.36 -7.05 12.70
CA LYS A 49 0.91 -7.75 12.92
C LYS A 49 1.76 -7.70 11.66
N ILE A 50 3.04 -7.39 11.81
CA ILE A 50 4.02 -7.26 10.71
C ILE A 50 5.19 -8.21 10.99
N PRO A 51 5.47 -9.20 10.12
CA PRO A 51 6.58 -10.12 10.33
C PRO A 51 7.91 -9.46 9.93
N VAL A 52 8.93 -9.66 10.77
CA VAL A 52 10.31 -9.24 10.51
C VAL A 52 11.24 -10.42 10.77
N TYR A 53 12.07 -10.76 9.79
CA TYR A 53 13.06 -11.82 9.94
C TYR A 53 14.39 -11.25 10.39
N ILE A 54 15.03 -11.90 11.35
CA ILE A 54 16.34 -11.53 11.85
C ILE A 54 17.36 -12.55 11.37
N GLU A 55 18.44 -12.04 10.79
CA GLU A 55 19.64 -12.79 10.48
C GLU A 55 20.84 -12.11 11.16
N SER A 56 21.60 -12.87 11.95
CA SER A 56 22.89 -12.42 12.45
C SER A 56 23.95 -13.49 12.19
N ALA A 57 24.94 -13.14 11.39
CA ALA A 57 26.04 -14.03 11.05
C ALA A 57 27.13 -14.06 12.14
N ASP A 58 27.34 -12.93 12.81
CA ASP A 58 28.51 -12.72 13.68
C ASP A 58 28.24 -13.05 15.16
N LEU A 59 27.07 -12.67 15.67
CA LEU A 59 26.71 -12.83 17.09
C LEU A 59 25.24 -13.21 17.24
N ARG A 60 24.96 -14.36 17.85
CA ARG A 60 23.58 -14.76 18.10
C ARG A 60 22.99 -13.96 19.26
N LEU A 61 22.24 -12.92 18.92
CA LEU A 61 21.48 -12.10 19.86
C LEU A 61 20.11 -12.75 20.10
N LEU A 62 19.98 -13.54 21.17
CA LEU A 62 18.80 -14.39 21.40
C LEU A 62 17.52 -13.61 21.74
N ASP A 63 17.64 -12.44 22.35
CA ASP A 63 16.54 -11.62 22.87
C ASP A 63 16.37 -10.28 22.13
N VAL A 64 17.20 -9.99 21.12
CA VAL A 64 17.16 -8.70 20.43
C VAL A 64 15.82 -8.43 19.76
N GLY A 65 15.17 -9.45 19.18
CA GLY A 65 13.85 -9.28 18.58
C GLY A 65 12.79 -8.88 19.60
N GLU A 66 12.79 -9.50 20.79
CA GLU A 66 11.89 -9.16 21.88
C GLU A 66 12.17 -7.74 22.41
N ALA A 67 13.45 -7.39 22.58
CA ALA A 67 13.85 -6.06 23.01
C ALA A 67 13.43 -4.96 22.01
N ILE A 68 13.62 -5.21 20.70
CA ILE A 68 13.15 -4.31 19.64
C ILE A 68 11.63 -4.22 19.67
N HIS A 69 10.91 -5.32 19.82
CA HIS A 69 9.44 -5.31 19.92
C HIS A 69 8.96 -4.39 21.05
N ILE A 70 9.53 -4.54 22.25
CA ILE A 70 9.15 -3.72 23.42
C ILE A 70 9.39 -2.23 23.17
N GLN A 71 10.56 -1.87 22.62
CA GLN A 71 10.90 -0.48 22.34
C GLN A 71 10.02 0.12 21.24
N THR A 72 9.78 -0.65 20.17
CA THR A 72 8.92 -0.25 19.07
C THR A 72 7.48 -0.04 19.54
N LEU A 73 6.94 -0.94 20.38
CA LEU A 73 5.61 -0.81 20.95
C LEU A 73 5.49 0.43 21.85
N GLY A 74 6.50 0.70 22.68
CA GLY A 74 6.57 1.91 23.50
C GLY A 74 6.54 3.17 22.63
N ARG A 75 7.36 3.23 21.57
CA ARG A 75 7.42 4.38 20.67
C ARG A 75 6.10 4.59 19.91
N LEU A 76 5.49 3.55 19.36
CA LEU A 76 4.21 3.62 18.65
C LEU A 76 3.07 4.14 19.53
N ARG A 77 3.04 3.74 20.81
CA ARG A 77 1.97 4.15 21.74
C ARG A 77 2.18 5.53 22.35
N GLU A 78 3.42 5.86 22.71
CA GLU A 78 3.71 7.09 23.48
C GLU A 78 4.06 8.28 22.58
N THR A 79 4.83 8.02 21.53
CA THR A 79 5.39 9.06 20.64
C THR A 79 4.53 9.24 19.40
N GLU A 80 4.37 8.19 18.59
CA GLU A 80 3.65 8.28 17.30
C GLU A 80 2.12 8.29 17.51
N ARG A 81 1.63 7.61 18.55
CA ARG A 81 0.22 7.48 18.92
C ARG A 81 -0.64 6.96 17.76
N THR A 82 -0.30 5.78 17.25
CA THR A 82 -1.09 5.12 16.23
C THR A 82 -2.48 4.75 16.76
N LEU A 83 -3.51 4.89 15.92
CA LEU A 83 -4.88 4.48 16.27
C LEU A 83 -5.07 2.96 16.30
N PRO A 84 -4.67 2.18 15.27
CA PRO A 84 -4.60 0.72 15.40
C PRO A 84 -3.38 0.31 16.25
N ASP A 85 -3.45 -0.88 16.88
CA ASP A 85 -2.32 -1.47 17.60
C ASP A 85 -1.39 -2.16 16.58
N VAL A 86 -0.29 -1.50 16.22
CA VAL A 86 0.70 -2.03 15.29
C VAL A 86 1.78 -2.80 16.06
N GLN A 87 2.02 -4.04 15.67
CA GLN A 87 2.96 -4.94 16.32
C GLN A 87 3.90 -5.57 15.30
N PHE A 88 5.19 -5.62 15.63
CA PHE A 88 6.20 -6.31 14.83
C PHE A 88 6.53 -7.65 15.49
N ASP A 89 6.34 -8.73 14.75
CA ASP A 89 6.66 -10.09 15.20
C ASP A 89 8.00 -10.52 14.60
N PHE A 90 8.93 -10.92 15.45
CA PHE A 90 10.31 -11.24 15.06
C PHE A 90 10.52 -12.74 14.96
N PHE A 91 11.12 -13.17 13.86
CA PHE A 91 11.39 -14.58 13.57
C PHE A 91 12.85 -14.78 13.16
N GLU A 92 13.43 -15.96 13.44
CA GLU A 92 14.70 -16.35 12.84
C GLU A 92 14.51 -16.56 11.32
N TYR A 93 15.47 -16.12 10.51
CA TYR A 93 15.38 -16.21 9.05
C TYR A 93 15.24 -17.66 8.56
N THR A 94 14.25 -17.90 7.68
CA THR A 94 13.93 -19.24 7.13
C THR A 94 13.84 -19.26 5.59
N ASN A 95 14.55 -18.37 4.88
CA ASN A 95 14.48 -18.19 3.42
C ASN A 95 13.12 -17.68 2.88
N GLN A 96 12.38 -16.89 3.66
CA GLN A 96 11.17 -16.22 3.16
C GLN A 96 11.50 -14.87 2.50
N THR A 97 10.76 -14.53 1.43
CA THR A 97 11.04 -13.37 0.56
C THR A 97 10.05 -12.22 0.70
N ASP A 98 8.90 -12.44 1.35
CA ASP A 98 7.76 -11.51 1.28
C ASP A 98 7.67 -10.57 2.51
N ALA A 99 8.71 -10.58 3.35
CA ALA A 99 8.80 -9.84 4.59
C ALA A 99 10.21 -9.26 4.76
N LEU A 100 10.33 -8.21 5.58
CA LEU A 100 11.61 -7.53 5.79
C LEU A 100 12.61 -8.48 6.44
N LEU A 101 13.78 -8.61 5.83
CA LEU A 101 14.94 -9.24 6.43
C LEU A 101 15.83 -8.18 7.08
N MET A 102 16.04 -8.28 8.38
CA MET A 102 16.95 -7.43 9.15
C MET A 102 18.24 -8.19 9.43
N LYS A 103 19.33 -7.75 8.80
CA LYS A 103 20.67 -8.32 8.93
C LYS A 103 21.49 -7.55 9.96
N PHE A 104 22.18 -8.28 10.83
CA PHE A 104 22.97 -7.72 11.92
C PHE A 104 24.45 -8.04 11.71
N PHE A 105 25.27 -7.00 11.54
CA PHE A 105 26.71 -7.11 11.28
C PHE A 105 27.54 -6.39 12.33
N ILE A 106 28.60 -7.05 12.80
CA ILE A 106 29.63 -6.37 13.62
C ILE A 106 30.50 -5.53 12.68
N SER A 107 30.73 -4.27 13.07
CA SER A 107 31.49 -3.29 12.28
C SER A 107 32.33 -2.38 13.18
N ASP A 108 33.27 -1.64 12.58
CA ASP A 108 34.08 -0.61 13.25
C ASP A 108 33.27 0.66 13.57
N GLY A 109 32.02 0.74 13.09
CA GLY A 109 31.12 1.85 13.38
C GLY A 109 29.64 1.45 13.26
N ASN A 110 28.78 2.22 13.92
CA ASN A 110 27.34 2.04 13.83
C ASN A 110 26.81 2.63 12.52
N GLY A 111 25.90 1.93 11.85
CA GLY A 111 25.33 2.37 10.59
C GLY A 111 24.07 1.60 10.22
N ILE A 112 23.24 2.25 9.40
CA ILE A 112 22.01 1.67 8.85
C ILE A 112 22.15 1.67 7.33
N TYR A 113 21.79 0.56 6.71
CA TYR A 113 21.68 0.42 5.26
C TYR A 113 20.37 -0.27 4.92
N VAL A 114 19.72 0.17 3.85
CA VAL A 114 18.48 -0.44 3.36
C VAL A 114 18.67 -0.73 1.88
N ASP A 115 18.45 -1.98 1.51
CA ASP A 115 18.51 -2.48 0.14
C ASP A 115 17.10 -2.72 -0.39
N ALA A 116 16.63 -1.80 -1.23
CA ALA A 116 15.31 -1.90 -1.84
C ALA A 116 15.23 -3.07 -2.84
N VAL A 117 16.33 -3.49 -3.45
CA VAL A 117 16.32 -4.52 -4.50
C VAL A 117 16.23 -5.91 -3.88
N GLU A 118 17.07 -6.19 -2.90
CA GLU A 118 17.08 -7.47 -2.21
C GLU A 118 16.04 -7.56 -1.06
N GLY A 119 15.42 -6.43 -0.68
CA GLY A 119 14.38 -6.39 0.35
C GLY A 119 14.89 -6.64 1.76
N TYR A 120 16.13 -6.26 2.06
CA TYR A 120 16.70 -6.36 3.39
C TYR A 120 17.17 -5.00 3.92
N ALA A 121 17.21 -4.89 5.23
CA ALA A 121 17.84 -3.79 5.93
C ALA A 121 18.99 -4.33 6.78
N ALA A 122 20.13 -3.66 6.79
CA ALA A 122 21.31 -4.03 7.55
C ALA A 122 21.57 -3.02 8.66
N LEU A 123 21.77 -3.54 9.87
CA LEU A 123 22.28 -2.82 11.01
C LEU A 123 23.74 -3.20 11.25
N PHE A 124 24.63 -2.24 11.07
CA PHE A 124 26.03 -2.33 11.45
C PHE A 124 26.18 -1.77 12.87
N TYR A 125 26.82 -2.52 13.76
CA TYR A 125 27.01 -2.11 15.14
C TYR A 125 28.39 -2.50 15.68
N THR A 126 28.89 -1.73 16.66
CA THR A 126 30.13 -2.06 17.36
C THR A 126 29.88 -2.93 18.60
N LEU A 127 30.92 -3.57 19.12
CA LEU A 127 30.80 -4.33 20.38
C LEU A 127 30.47 -3.41 21.57
N GLU A 128 30.91 -2.15 21.56
CA GLU A 128 30.54 -1.18 22.58
C GLU A 128 29.04 -0.88 22.56
N ALA A 129 28.39 -0.88 21.38
CA ALA A 129 26.94 -0.73 21.27
C ALA A 129 26.18 -1.93 21.84
N VAL A 130 26.76 -3.14 21.76
CA VAL A 130 26.23 -4.33 22.43
C VAL A 130 26.34 -4.18 23.94
N ASP A 131 27.51 -3.79 24.45
CA ASP A 131 27.75 -3.59 25.88
C ASP A 131 26.86 -2.48 26.47
N ALA A 132 26.57 -1.45 25.69
CA ALA A 132 25.67 -0.34 26.06
C ALA A 132 24.17 -0.69 25.94
N ASN A 133 23.83 -1.85 25.35
CA ASN A 133 22.46 -2.26 25.03
C ASN A 133 21.73 -1.30 24.06
N ASP A 134 22.47 -0.73 23.10
CA ASP A 134 21.95 0.21 22.10
C ASP A 134 21.41 -0.48 20.84
N VAL A 135 21.77 -1.75 20.61
CA VAL A 135 21.34 -2.50 19.42
C VAL A 135 19.81 -2.54 19.25
N PRO A 136 19.00 -2.78 20.30
CA PRO A 136 17.55 -2.74 20.16
C PRO A 136 17.02 -1.34 19.78
N TYR A 137 17.66 -0.28 20.27
CA TYR A 137 17.30 1.09 19.92
C TYR A 137 17.54 1.36 18.43
N PHE A 138 18.71 0.98 17.91
CA PHE A 138 19.00 1.13 16.49
C PHE A 138 18.08 0.25 15.62
N GLY A 139 17.71 -0.95 16.09
CA GLY A 139 16.73 -1.80 15.43
C GLY A 139 15.34 -1.15 15.34
N THR A 140 14.88 -0.52 16.43
CA THR A 140 13.62 0.24 16.43
C THR A 140 13.68 1.44 15.49
N GLN A 141 14.80 2.18 15.44
CA GLN A 141 14.99 3.27 14.48
C GLN A 141 14.98 2.77 13.04
N LEU A 142 15.68 1.68 12.75
CA LEU A 142 15.68 1.07 11.43
C LEU A 142 14.25 0.77 10.97
N LEU A 143 13.44 0.09 11.81
CA LEU A 143 12.07 -0.24 11.46
C LEU A 143 11.18 0.99 11.27
N LEU A 144 11.14 1.88 12.26
CA LEU A 144 10.15 2.96 12.27
C LEU A 144 10.55 4.17 11.44
N ASP A 145 11.84 4.45 11.29
CA ASP A 145 12.32 5.66 10.62
C ASP A 145 12.77 5.42 9.18
N HIS A 146 13.21 4.20 8.86
CA HIS A 146 13.80 3.87 7.55
C HIS A 146 13.06 2.79 6.76
N CYS A 147 12.22 1.98 7.42
CA CYS A 147 11.56 0.86 6.76
C CYS A 147 10.05 1.00 6.62
N TYR A 148 9.38 1.54 7.64
CA TYR A 148 7.92 1.59 7.73
C TYR A 148 7.39 2.99 8.05
N ASN A 149 8.22 4.03 7.93
CA ASN A 149 7.90 5.39 8.37
C ASN A 149 6.61 5.93 7.73
N ASP A 150 6.48 5.80 6.42
CA ASP A 150 5.33 6.21 5.62
C ASP A 150 4.09 5.35 5.91
N GLU A 151 4.26 4.05 6.18
CA GLU A 151 3.15 3.22 6.67
C GLU A 151 2.65 3.71 8.03
N ILE A 152 3.55 3.92 9.00
CA ILE A 152 3.21 4.39 10.35
C ILE A 152 2.56 5.78 10.31
N LYS A 153 3.04 6.68 9.44
CA LYS A 153 2.43 7.99 9.19
C LYS A 153 1.00 7.91 8.68
N ASN A 154 0.51 6.77 8.17
CA ASN A 154 -0.90 6.57 7.80
C ASN A 154 -1.75 6.10 9.01
N TYR A 155 -1.13 5.77 10.14
CA TYR A 155 -1.81 5.25 11.33
C TYR A 155 -1.85 6.24 12.49
N VAL A 156 -1.08 7.32 12.45
CA VAL A 156 -1.10 8.40 13.46
C VAL A 156 -2.45 9.14 13.46
N ALA A 157 -2.86 9.61 14.63
CA ALA A 157 -4.17 10.24 14.84
C ALA A 157 -4.46 11.40 13.86
N ASP A 158 -3.45 12.19 13.49
CA ASP A 158 -3.58 13.34 12.58
C ASP A 158 -4.02 12.97 11.15
N ARG A 159 -3.94 11.68 10.77
CA ARG A 159 -4.46 11.20 9.47
C ARG A 159 -5.94 10.87 9.48
N PHE A 160 -6.62 11.00 10.62
CA PHE A 160 -8.02 10.66 10.74
C PHE A 160 -8.84 11.93 10.99
N LEU A 161 -9.74 12.22 10.06
CA LEU A 161 -10.68 13.32 10.18
C LEU A 161 -11.79 12.95 11.15
N GLN A 162 -12.00 13.79 12.16
CA GLN A 162 -13.15 13.68 13.05
C GLN A 162 -14.35 14.39 12.42
N LEU A 163 -15.29 13.64 11.86
CA LEU A 163 -16.51 14.16 11.25
C LEU A 163 -17.58 14.32 12.31
N VAL A 164 -18.09 15.53 12.52
CA VAL A 164 -19.07 15.82 13.57
C VAL A 164 -20.43 16.14 12.97
N ASP A 165 -21.46 15.45 13.41
CA ASP A 165 -22.85 15.79 13.08
C ASP A 165 -23.27 17.03 13.90
N TYR A 166 -23.60 18.10 13.18
CA TYR A 166 -24.04 19.39 13.73
C TYR A 166 -25.20 19.27 14.72
N ASN A 167 -26.15 18.36 14.46
CA ASN A 167 -27.35 18.23 15.26
C ASN A 167 -27.16 17.33 16.48
N SER A 168 -26.38 16.25 16.34
CA SER A 168 -26.25 15.23 17.39
C SER A 168 -24.99 15.37 18.26
N LYS A 169 -24.04 16.24 17.87
CA LYS A 169 -22.68 16.35 18.47
C LYS A 169 -21.91 15.02 18.49
N LYS A 170 -22.33 14.05 17.69
CA LYS A 170 -21.63 12.78 17.55
C LYS A 170 -20.53 12.93 16.53
N HIS A 171 -19.50 12.13 16.70
CA HIS A 171 -18.40 12.09 15.76
C HIS A 171 -18.17 10.68 15.23
N SER A 172 -17.67 10.61 14.00
CA SER A 172 -17.06 9.42 13.41
C SER A 172 -15.65 9.77 12.94
N PHE A 173 -14.78 8.78 12.86
CA PHE A 173 -13.45 8.95 12.28
C PHE A 173 -13.41 8.40 10.85
N LEU A 174 -12.78 9.15 9.95
CA LEU A 174 -12.54 8.75 8.57
C LEU A 174 -11.08 9.00 8.22
N HIS A 175 -10.42 8.02 7.60
CA HIS A 175 -9.06 8.23 7.12
C HIS A 175 -9.04 9.35 6.05
N GLN A 176 -8.13 10.32 6.18
CA GLN A 176 -8.09 11.55 5.37
C GLN A 176 -8.08 11.28 3.85
N SER A 177 -7.29 10.31 3.42
CA SER A 177 -7.16 9.96 1.99
C SER A 177 -8.50 9.54 1.35
N GLN A 178 -9.48 9.11 2.13
CA GLN A 178 -10.79 8.70 1.62
C GLN A 178 -11.61 9.88 1.06
N TYR A 179 -11.25 11.10 1.46
CA TYR A 179 -11.81 12.33 0.90
C TYR A 179 -11.07 12.80 -0.36
N GLU A 180 -9.82 12.37 -0.52
CA GLU A 180 -8.90 12.82 -1.57
C GLU A 180 -8.95 11.92 -2.82
N THR A 181 -9.48 10.70 -2.70
CA THR A 181 -9.59 9.78 -3.84
C THR A 181 -10.67 10.22 -4.83
N SER A 182 -10.24 10.85 -5.93
CA SER A 182 -11.00 10.85 -7.19
C SER A 182 -11.21 9.42 -7.67
N LEU A 183 -12.28 9.16 -8.42
CA LEU A 183 -12.43 7.93 -9.21
C LEU A 183 -11.10 7.67 -9.94
N GLN A 184 -10.46 6.55 -9.65
CA GLN A 184 -9.21 6.18 -10.32
C GLN A 184 -9.56 5.86 -11.76
N ASP A 185 -9.11 6.72 -12.69
CA ASP A 185 -9.20 6.44 -14.11
C ASP A 185 -8.40 5.15 -14.42
N PRO A 186 -8.85 4.34 -15.40
CA PRO A 186 -8.09 3.16 -15.83
C PRO A 186 -6.67 3.56 -16.22
N LEU A 187 -5.67 2.93 -15.60
CA LEU A 187 -4.28 3.19 -15.92
C LEU A 187 -3.89 2.44 -17.20
N ARG A 188 -3.34 3.16 -18.17
CA ARG A 188 -2.76 2.57 -19.37
C ARG A 188 -1.24 2.51 -19.20
N LEU A 189 -0.68 1.31 -19.17
CA LEU A 189 0.75 1.08 -19.14
C LEU A 189 1.22 0.78 -20.56
N VAL A 190 2.10 1.64 -21.08
CA VAL A 190 2.58 1.55 -22.46
C VAL A 190 4.07 1.25 -22.45
N PHE A 191 4.44 0.09 -22.96
CA PHE A 191 5.81 -0.39 -23.07
C PHE A 191 6.31 -0.11 -24.47
N VAL A 192 7.40 0.64 -24.59
CA VAL A 192 7.88 1.17 -25.86
C VAL A 192 9.32 0.74 -26.08
N MET A 193 9.56 0.00 -27.17
CA MET A 193 10.91 -0.27 -27.67
C MET A 193 11.31 0.84 -28.67
N MET A 194 12.35 1.59 -28.36
CA MET A 194 12.82 2.71 -29.18
C MET A 194 13.74 2.28 -30.34
N SER A 195 13.65 1.03 -30.81
CA SER A 195 14.45 0.51 -31.93
C SER A 195 13.60 -0.44 -32.79
N ALA A 196 13.52 -0.18 -34.09
CA ALA A 196 12.83 -1.05 -35.06
C ALA A 196 13.50 -2.41 -35.22
N GLU A 197 14.82 -2.47 -35.00
CA GLU A 197 15.64 -3.65 -35.25
C GLU A 197 15.77 -4.55 -34.02
N THR A 198 15.28 -4.09 -32.87
CA THR A 198 15.36 -4.82 -31.60
C THR A 198 14.00 -5.36 -31.21
N ASN A 199 13.88 -6.68 -31.19
CA ASN A 199 12.77 -7.38 -30.55
C ASN A 199 13.05 -7.58 -29.06
N TRP A 200 12.00 -7.80 -28.29
CA TRP A 200 12.09 -8.04 -26.84
C TRP A 200 10.95 -8.93 -26.34
N GLU A 201 11.22 -9.73 -25.32
CA GLU A 201 10.22 -10.58 -24.65
C GLU A 201 9.46 -9.82 -23.54
N VAL A 202 8.99 -8.60 -23.85
CA VAL A 202 8.39 -7.72 -22.83
C VAL A 202 7.14 -8.30 -22.19
N GLU A 203 6.27 -8.97 -22.95
CA GLU A 203 5.07 -9.61 -22.40
C GLU A 203 5.41 -10.66 -21.35
N GLN A 204 6.46 -11.45 -21.61
CA GLN A 204 6.93 -12.46 -20.67
C GLN A 204 7.61 -11.81 -19.46
N ALA A 205 8.38 -10.73 -19.65
CA ALA A 205 9.00 -9.99 -18.56
C ALA A 205 7.95 -9.35 -17.63
N VAL A 206 6.90 -8.75 -18.19
CA VAL A 206 5.78 -8.18 -17.42
C VAL A 206 5.14 -9.27 -16.56
N LYS A 207 4.83 -10.43 -17.14
CA LYS A 207 4.26 -11.56 -16.40
C LYS A 207 5.19 -12.10 -15.30
N MET A 208 6.50 -12.12 -15.55
CA MET A 208 7.48 -12.65 -14.60
C MET A 208 7.78 -11.69 -13.45
N HIS A 209 7.82 -10.38 -13.72
CA HIS A 209 8.40 -9.40 -12.81
C HIS A 209 7.45 -8.29 -12.36
N LEU A 210 6.45 -7.93 -13.17
CA LEU A 210 5.52 -6.83 -12.87
C LEU A 210 4.14 -7.32 -12.39
N GLU A 211 3.78 -8.57 -12.67
CA GLU A 211 2.51 -9.18 -12.28
C GLU A 211 2.12 -8.97 -10.80
N PRO A 212 3.02 -9.07 -9.80
CA PRO A 212 2.66 -8.82 -8.41
C PRO A 212 2.08 -7.41 -8.19
N VAL A 213 2.65 -6.40 -8.84
CA VAL A 213 2.16 -5.01 -8.79
C VAL A 213 0.82 -4.89 -9.51
N LEU A 214 0.74 -5.43 -10.73
CA LEU A 214 -0.46 -5.36 -11.56
C LEU A 214 -1.67 -6.04 -10.90
N SER A 215 -1.45 -7.12 -10.16
CA SER A 215 -2.51 -7.88 -9.48
C SER A 215 -3.33 -7.07 -8.47
N ILE A 216 -2.76 -5.97 -7.95
CA ILE A 216 -3.42 -5.08 -6.97
C ILE A 216 -4.12 -3.91 -7.65
N LEU A 217 -3.77 -3.63 -8.90
CA LEU A 217 -4.41 -2.60 -9.70
C LEU A 217 -5.75 -3.14 -10.23
N SER A 218 -6.84 -2.51 -9.81
CA SER A 218 -8.19 -2.96 -10.13
C SER A 218 -8.59 -2.73 -11.59
N ASN A 219 -7.90 -1.83 -12.30
CA ASN A 219 -8.26 -1.43 -13.66
C ASN A 219 -7.03 -0.90 -14.42
N TYR A 220 -6.36 -1.78 -15.17
CA TYR A 220 -5.24 -1.40 -16.02
C TYR A 220 -5.36 -1.99 -17.43
N THR A 221 -4.69 -1.35 -18.38
CA THR A 221 -4.51 -1.87 -19.75
C THR A 221 -3.03 -1.88 -20.09
N LEU A 222 -2.60 -2.90 -20.82
CA LEU A 222 -1.23 -3.06 -21.29
C LEU A 222 -1.18 -2.83 -22.80
N GLU A 223 -0.20 -2.08 -23.25
CA GLU A 223 0.07 -1.86 -24.66
C GLU A 223 1.57 -1.96 -24.92
N TYR A 224 1.95 -2.58 -26.04
CA TYR A 224 3.33 -2.80 -26.42
C TYR A 224 3.54 -2.16 -27.79
N LEU A 225 4.44 -1.19 -27.86
CA LEU A 225 4.76 -0.42 -29.05
C LEU A 225 6.22 -0.64 -29.45
N HIS A 226 6.45 -0.64 -30.76
CA HIS A 226 7.78 -0.47 -31.33
C HIS A 226 7.74 0.84 -32.11
N VAL A 227 8.74 1.69 -31.87
CA VAL A 227 8.91 2.95 -32.57
C VAL A 227 9.97 2.74 -33.63
N ASP A 228 9.59 2.98 -34.89
CA ASP A 228 10.54 2.96 -35.99
C ASP A 228 11.54 4.11 -35.83
N GLU A 229 12.80 3.86 -36.20
CA GLU A 229 13.82 4.90 -36.17
C GLU A 229 13.48 6.00 -37.18
N ASP A 230 13.12 7.19 -36.68
CA ASP A 230 13.03 8.39 -37.49
C ASP A 230 14.19 9.36 -37.20
N VAL A 231 14.41 10.27 -38.16
CA VAL A 231 15.58 11.17 -38.20
C VAL A 231 15.58 12.12 -37.00
N LYS A 232 16.78 12.37 -36.45
CA LYS A 232 17.06 13.32 -35.35
C LYS A 232 16.24 14.61 -35.44
N SER A 233 15.50 14.88 -34.38
CA SER A 233 14.91 16.20 -34.15
C SER A 233 15.92 17.16 -33.54
N PRO A 234 15.87 18.46 -33.89
CA PRO A 234 16.71 19.47 -33.27
C PRO A 234 16.38 19.60 -31.78
N SER A 235 17.41 19.74 -30.95
CA SER A 235 17.25 20.05 -29.52
C SER A 235 16.34 21.26 -29.34
N ARG A 236 15.33 21.10 -28.49
CA ARG A 236 14.37 22.14 -28.17
C ARG A 236 13.78 21.91 -26.78
N TYR A 237 13.52 23.01 -26.09
CA TYR A 237 12.60 22.99 -24.96
C TYR A 237 11.21 22.54 -25.42
N ILE A 238 10.63 21.57 -24.71
CA ILE A 238 9.28 21.07 -24.95
C ILE A 238 8.33 21.66 -23.91
N ASP A 239 8.54 21.32 -22.64
CA ASP A 239 7.83 21.85 -21.48
C ASP A 239 8.67 21.68 -20.20
N GLU A 240 8.09 22.03 -19.05
CA GLU A 240 8.76 21.98 -17.75
C GLU A 240 8.88 20.57 -17.17
N HIS A 241 8.27 19.56 -17.79
CA HIS A 241 8.25 18.19 -17.31
C HIS A 241 9.25 17.29 -18.02
N PHE A 242 9.58 17.61 -19.27
CA PHE A 242 10.56 16.86 -20.06
C PHE A 242 11.97 17.49 -19.97
N PRO A 243 13.01 16.74 -19.54
CA PRO A 243 14.37 17.25 -19.49
C PRO A 243 14.88 17.70 -20.87
N GLU A 244 15.38 18.93 -20.98
CA GLU A 244 15.82 19.51 -22.25
C GLU A 244 16.99 18.72 -22.87
N GLU A 245 17.85 18.14 -22.04
CA GLU A 245 19.00 17.35 -22.47
C GLU A 245 18.57 16.13 -23.29
N LEU A 246 17.42 15.52 -22.94
CA LEU A 246 16.86 14.39 -23.65
C LEU A 246 16.26 14.76 -25.00
N SER A 247 16.03 16.05 -25.28
CA SER A 247 15.43 16.51 -26.54
C SER A 247 16.32 16.25 -27.75
N ALA A 248 17.62 16.08 -27.52
CA ALA A 248 18.61 15.78 -28.55
C ALA A 248 18.67 14.29 -28.91
N LEU A 249 18.01 13.41 -28.15
CA LEU A 249 18.01 11.98 -28.41
C LEU A 249 17.03 11.63 -29.55
N PRO A 250 17.44 10.77 -30.51
CA PRO A 250 16.58 10.30 -31.59
C PRO A 250 15.22 9.81 -31.08
N ASN A 251 14.15 10.27 -31.74
CA ASN A 251 12.73 9.91 -31.54
C ASN A 251 12.13 10.20 -30.15
N LEU A 252 12.93 10.44 -29.11
CA LEU A 252 12.45 10.59 -27.74
C LEU A 252 11.59 11.85 -27.56
N ALA A 253 12.06 13.00 -28.07
CA ALA A 253 11.34 14.26 -28.02
C ALA A 253 10.00 14.22 -28.76
N ASP A 254 10.00 13.64 -29.96
CA ASP A 254 8.80 13.58 -30.80
C ASP A 254 7.81 12.53 -30.30
N PHE A 255 8.31 11.43 -29.74
CA PHE A 255 7.47 10.46 -29.04
C PHE A 255 6.78 11.12 -27.85
N TYR A 256 7.52 11.84 -27.00
CA TYR A 256 6.95 12.61 -25.89
C TYR A 256 5.84 13.56 -26.38
N LEU A 257 6.12 14.40 -27.38
CA LEU A 257 5.16 15.36 -27.92
C LEU A 257 3.89 14.73 -28.51
N SER A 258 4.02 13.58 -29.17
CA SER A 258 2.88 12.86 -29.75
C SER A 258 2.05 12.11 -28.70
N HIS A 259 2.60 11.88 -27.50
CA HIS A 259 2.00 11.04 -26.46
C HIS A 259 1.80 11.75 -25.11
N ASN A 260 1.93 13.07 -25.04
CA ASN A 260 1.78 13.87 -23.80
C ASN A 260 0.31 14.25 -23.47
N SER A 261 -0.64 13.32 -23.59
CA SER A 261 -2.08 13.69 -23.61
C SER A 261 -2.93 13.23 -22.41
N SER A 262 -2.43 12.39 -21.50
CA SER A 262 -3.23 11.94 -20.35
C SER A 262 -2.42 11.67 -19.09
N ASN A 263 -2.94 12.09 -17.94
CA ASN A 263 -2.45 11.73 -16.61
C ASN A 263 -2.74 10.26 -16.26
N SER A 264 -3.53 9.54 -17.05
CA SER A 264 -3.90 8.14 -16.84
C SER A 264 -3.05 7.15 -17.65
N THR A 265 -1.94 7.61 -18.24
CA THR A 265 -1.04 6.78 -19.04
C THR A 265 0.37 6.91 -18.49
N LEU A 266 1.03 5.77 -18.23
CA LEU A 266 2.45 5.72 -17.87
C LEU A 266 3.22 4.98 -18.95
N TYR A 267 4.30 5.60 -19.42
CA TYR A 267 5.17 5.03 -20.44
C TYR A 267 6.43 4.41 -19.83
N LEU A 268 6.82 3.23 -20.28
CA LEU A 268 8.17 2.67 -20.08
C LEU A 268 8.87 2.63 -21.43
N LEU A 269 9.85 3.51 -21.63
CA LEU A 269 10.67 3.53 -22.84
C LEU A 269 11.95 2.75 -22.60
N TYR A 270 12.11 1.65 -23.32
CA TYR A 270 13.39 0.94 -23.42
C TYR A 270 14.23 1.61 -24.51
N TYR A 271 15.33 2.22 -24.10
CA TYR A 271 16.22 3.00 -24.96
C TYR A 271 17.61 2.36 -25.02
N PRO A 272 17.91 1.57 -26.06
CA PRO A 272 19.27 1.08 -26.32
C PRO A 272 20.27 2.24 -26.42
N PHE A 273 21.38 2.18 -25.68
CA PHE A 273 22.44 3.19 -25.76
C PHE A 273 22.98 3.32 -27.19
N GLU A 274 22.94 2.26 -27.98
CA GLU A 274 23.43 2.21 -29.36
C GLU A 274 22.64 3.11 -30.32
N LEU A 275 21.39 3.45 -30.00
CA LEU A 275 20.57 4.38 -30.78
C LEU A 275 21.06 5.82 -30.68
N ALA A 276 21.66 6.15 -29.54
CA ALA A 276 22.25 7.45 -29.37
C ALA A 276 23.68 7.41 -29.90
N ASP A 277 24.03 8.40 -30.72
CA ASP A 277 25.42 8.68 -31.06
C ASP A 277 26.27 8.91 -29.80
N ASP A 278 27.57 9.13 -29.98
CA ASP A 278 28.52 9.47 -28.89
C ASP A 278 28.08 10.66 -28.01
N SER A 279 27.07 11.45 -28.41
CA SER A 279 26.46 12.50 -27.60
C SER A 279 25.88 12.04 -26.26
N ILE A 280 25.40 10.80 -26.15
CA ILE A 280 24.85 10.31 -24.87
C ILE A 280 25.93 10.16 -23.80
N ARG A 281 27.19 9.92 -24.19
CA ARG A 281 28.33 9.69 -23.28
C ARG A 281 28.62 10.88 -22.37
N THR A 282 28.25 12.08 -22.79
CA THR A 282 28.47 13.32 -22.04
C THR A 282 27.17 13.91 -21.48
N MET A 283 26.03 13.24 -21.69
CA MET A 283 24.73 13.74 -21.30
C MET A 283 24.50 13.51 -19.80
N SER A 284 23.95 14.53 -19.14
CA SER A 284 23.53 14.46 -17.75
C SER A 284 22.20 15.19 -17.57
N VAL A 285 21.29 14.60 -16.81
CA VAL A 285 20.03 15.22 -16.39
C VAL A 285 20.11 15.43 -14.89
N ASP A 286 19.78 16.64 -14.41
CA ASP A 286 19.84 17.00 -12.98
C ASP A 286 21.18 16.65 -12.29
N ASN A 287 22.30 16.88 -13.00
CA ASN A 287 23.67 16.53 -12.58
C ASN A 287 23.98 15.02 -12.48
N HIS A 288 23.10 14.14 -12.97
CA HIS A 288 23.32 12.70 -13.03
C HIS A 288 23.66 12.30 -14.46
N SER A 289 24.82 11.65 -14.66
CA SER A 289 25.20 11.14 -15.98
C SER A 289 24.28 9.98 -16.37
N ILE A 290 23.71 10.06 -17.58
CA ILE A 290 22.81 9.01 -18.09
C ILE A 290 23.63 7.85 -18.68
N TYR A 291 24.84 8.10 -19.19
CA TYR A 291 25.65 7.03 -19.76
C TYR A 291 26.59 6.42 -18.71
N SER A 292 26.48 5.11 -18.52
CA SER A 292 27.50 4.31 -17.85
C SER A 292 28.06 3.28 -18.82
N SER A 293 29.37 3.03 -18.77
CA SER A 293 30.00 1.98 -19.60
C SER A 293 29.75 0.56 -19.10
N LYS A 294 29.16 0.41 -17.91
CA LYS A 294 29.01 -0.88 -17.22
C LYS A 294 27.60 -1.15 -16.73
N GLU A 295 26.83 -0.09 -16.49
CA GLU A 295 25.52 -0.17 -15.85
C GLU A 295 24.47 0.41 -16.79
N ASN A 296 23.25 -0.09 -16.67
CA ASN A 296 22.07 0.54 -17.26
C ASN A 296 21.64 1.69 -16.35
N THR A 297 20.88 2.63 -16.89
CA THR A 297 20.38 3.76 -16.10
C THR A 297 18.88 3.93 -16.30
N PHE A 298 18.18 4.22 -15.21
CA PHE A 298 16.74 4.47 -15.22
C PHE A 298 16.46 5.92 -14.85
N LEU A 299 15.59 6.56 -15.61
CA LEU A 299 15.21 7.95 -15.40
C LEU A 299 13.69 8.09 -15.37
N ASN A 300 13.17 8.65 -14.29
CA ASN A 300 11.75 9.01 -14.16
C ASN A 300 11.48 10.40 -14.74
N ILE A 301 10.45 10.50 -15.58
CA ILE A 301 9.97 11.75 -16.20
C ILE A 301 8.59 12.08 -15.61
N LYS A 302 8.62 12.67 -14.40
CA LYS A 302 7.46 13.15 -13.63
C LYS A 302 6.22 12.24 -13.79
N SER A 303 5.07 12.79 -14.19
CA SER A 303 3.81 12.04 -14.34
C SER A 303 3.66 11.34 -15.69
N TRP A 304 4.64 11.44 -16.59
CA TRP A 304 4.57 10.87 -17.93
C TRP A 304 5.01 9.40 -17.96
N GLY A 305 6.09 9.06 -17.25
CA GLY A 305 6.64 7.71 -17.29
C GLY A 305 8.14 7.69 -17.02
N SER A 306 8.83 6.73 -17.64
CA SER A 306 10.23 6.46 -17.39
C SER A 306 10.98 6.06 -18.66
N VAL A 307 12.27 6.33 -18.68
CA VAL A 307 13.19 5.89 -19.73
C VAL A 307 14.25 5.00 -19.10
N TYR A 308 14.38 3.78 -19.61
CA TYR A 308 15.40 2.81 -19.23
C TYR A 308 16.45 2.75 -20.33
N PHE A 309 17.62 3.33 -20.05
CA PHE A 309 18.75 3.29 -20.97
C PHE A 309 19.58 2.04 -20.73
N ALA A 310 19.76 1.25 -21.78
CA ALA A 310 20.29 -0.10 -21.65
C ALA A 310 21.45 -0.35 -22.61
N HIS A 311 22.44 -1.11 -22.13
CA HIS A 311 23.35 -1.82 -23.03
C HIS A 311 22.58 -2.98 -23.62
N THR A 312 22.31 -2.95 -24.93
CA THR A 312 21.77 -4.13 -25.57
C THR A 312 22.94 -5.06 -25.82
N ALA A 313 22.93 -6.24 -25.20
CA ALA A 313 23.99 -7.22 -25.38
C ALA A 313 24.13 -7.51 -26.88
N SER A 314 25.18 -6.95 -27.47
CA SER A 314 25.47 -6.93 -28.89
C SER A 314 25.26 -8.30 -29.52
N TYR A 315 24.56 -8.31 -30.66
CA TYR A 315 24.28 -9.41 -31.59
C TYR A 315 22.85 -10.00 -31.53
N HIS A 316 22.06 -9.56 -32.52
CA HIS A 316 20.78 -10.11 -33.04
C HIS A 316 19.48 -9.38 -32.71
N GLY A 317 19.52 -8.16 -32.15
CA GLY A 317 18.31 -7.35 -31.99
C GLY A 317 17.25 -8.10 -31.17
N TYR A 318 17.67 -8.71 -30.06
CA TYR A 318 16.78 -9.49 -29.20
C TYR A 318 17.12 -9.32 -27.72
N VAL A 319 16.13 -8.93 -26.92
CA VAL A 319 16.25 -8.80 -25.46
C VAL A 319 15.36 -9.85 -24.78
N PRO A 320 15.95 -10.88 -24.14
CA PRO A 320 15.18 -11.90 -23.43
C PRO A 320 14.57 -11.35 -22.14
N ALA A 321 13.50 -11.99 -21.66
CA ALA A 321 12.73 -11.52 -20.51
C ALA A 321 13.56 -11.36 -19.24
N GLN A 322 14.54 -12.25 -19.02
CA GLN A 322 15.41 -12.21 -17.84
C GLN A 322 16.30 -10.95 -17.82
N ASN A 323 16.67 -10.43 -18.99
CA ASN A 323 17.49 -9.23 -19.11
C ASN A 323 16.66 -7.94 -18.90
N LEU A 324 15.33 -8.06 -18.83
CA LEU A 324 14.42 -6.95 -18.52
C LEU A 324 14.07 -6.88 -17.03
N ALA A 325 14.60 -7.76 -16.17
CA ALA A 325 14.23 -7.80 -14.75
C ALA A 325 14.45 -6.45 -14.04
N ASP A 326 15.62 -5.84 -14.22
CA ASP A 326 15.96 -4.52 -13.64
C ASP A 326 15.07 -3.39 -14.19
N CYS A 327 14.82 -3.42 -15.50
CA CYS A 327 13.91 -2.49 -16.18
C CYS A 327 12.48 -2.57 -15.61
N MET A 328 11.96 -3.79 -15.45
CA MET A 328 10.62 -4.03 -14.89
C MET A 328 10.53 -3.66 -13.42
N TRP A 329 11.59 -3.94 -12.64
CA TRP A 329 11.66 -3.58 -11.22
C TRP A 329 11.65 -2.05 -11.05
N SER A 330 12.46 -1.33 -11.82
CA SER A 330 12.50 0.13 -11.77
C SER A 330 11.16 0.74 -12.20
N PHE A 331 10.52 0.17 -13.23
CA PHE A 331 9.20 0.64 -13.66
C PHE A 331 8.09 0.31 -12.66
N ALA A 332 8.19 -0.83 -11.96
CA ALA A 332 7.28 -1.17 -10.86
C ALA A 332 7.25 -0.07 -9.80
N GLU A 333 8.42 0.43 -9.39
CA GLU A 333 8.52 1.54 -8.44
C GLU A 333 7.78 2.79 -8.93
N SER A 334 7.93 3.15 -10.20
CA SER A 334 7.24 4.30 -10.81
C SER A 334 5.72 4.12 -10.87
N VAL A 335 5.24 2.90 -11.13
CA VAL A 335 3.80 2.58 -11.09
C VAL A 335 3.26 2.69 -9.67
N LEU A 336 4.00 2.18 -8.67
CA LEU A 336 3.62 2.27 -7.26
C LEU A 336 3.58 3.73 -6.79
N ASP A 337 4.56 4.56 -7.17
CA ASP A 337 4.62 5.98 -6.87
C ASP A 337 3.45 6.76 -7.46
N HIS A 338 3.05 6.42 -8.70
CA HIS A 338 1.88 7.02 -9.35
C HIS A 338 0.59 6.78 -8.57
N TYR A 339 0.44 5.62 -7.94
CA TYR A 339 -0.69 5.30 -7.07
C TYR A 339 -0.50 5.73 -5.60
N HIS A 340 0.57 6.46 -5.30
CA HIS A 340 0.90 6.91 -3.95
C HIS A 340 0.98 5.75 -2.95
N PHE A 341 1.51 4.61 -3.37
CA PHE A 341 1.94 3.57 -2.43
C PHE A 341 3.03 4.15 -1.52
N PRO A 342 3.15 3.69 -0.26
CA PRO A 342 4.19 4.15 0.65
C PRO A 342 5.56 4.13 -0.04
N ASN A 343 6.27 5.25 -0.04
CA ASN A 343 7.53 5.39 -0.75
C ASN A 343 8.68 5.30 0.26
N GLU A 344 8.97 4.07 0.63
CA GLU A 344 10.14 3.71 1.40
C GLU A 344 11.21 3.17 0.45
N ASN A 345 12.48 3.21 0.87
CA ASN A 345 13.58 2.53 0.17
C ASN A 345 13.43 1.00 0.29
N MET A 346 12.33 0.44 -0.16
CA MET A 346 11.89 -0.92 0.07
C MET A 346 11.46 -1.60 -1.22
N ALA A 347 11.62 -2.92 -1.25
CA ALA A 347 11.21 -3.71 -2.41
C ALA A 347 9.71 -3.50 -2.73
N PRO A 348 9.33 -3.51 -4.03
CA PRO A 348 7.94 -3.41 -4.46
C PRO A 348 7.00 -4.36 -3.72
N ALA A 349 7.45 -5.59 -3.46
CA ALA A 349 6.70 -6.60 -2.72
C ALA A 349 6.35 -6.15 -1.29
N LEU A 350 7.28 -5.51 -0.57
CA LEU A 350 7.01 -4.98 0.78
C LEU A 350 6.06 -3.79 0.71
N ARG A 351 6.31 -2.84 -0.22
CA ARG A 351 5.45 -1.66 -0.44
C ARG A 351 3.99 -2.05 -0.72
N ILE A 352 3.80 -3.12 -1.49
CA ILE A 352 2.51 -3.77 -1.73
C ILE A 352 1.84 -4.22 -0.43
N GLN A 353 2.56 -4.91 0.46
CA GLN A 353 1.98 -5.38 1.72
C GLN A 353 1.63 -4.21 2.64
N MET A 354 2.47 -3.16 2.68
CA MET A 354 2.18 -1.91 3.40
C MET A 354 0.89 -1.27 2.88
N TYR A 355 0.75 -1.15 1.55
CA TYR A 355 -0.46 -0.63 0.93
C TYR A 355 -1.70 -1.44 1.29
N LYS A 356 -1.64 -2.78 1.25
CA LYS A 356 -2.78 -3.63 1.64
C LYS A 356 -3.24 -3.33 3.06
N ARG A 357 -2.32 -3.26 4.02
CA ARG A 357 -2.64 -2.92 5.42
C ARG A 357 -3.25 -1.53 5.57
N ILE A 358 -2.67 -0.53 4.92
CA ILE A 358 -3.20 0.85 4.91
C ILE A 358 -4.60 0.89 4.29
N ALA A 359 -4.80 0.26 3.14
CA ALA A 359 -6.09 0.20 2.45
C ALA A 359 -7.15 -0.54 3.29
N THR A 360 -6.78 -1.60 4.00
CA THR A 360 -7.67 -2.27 4.97
C THR A 360 -8.12 -1.31 6.06
N VAL A 361 -7.21 -0.54 6.67
CA VAL A 361 -7.56 0.47 7.69
C VAL A 361 -8.48 1.56 7.12
N ARG A 362 -8.20 2.02 5.89
CA ARG A 362 -9.07 2.97 5.17
C ARG A 362 -10.48 2.41 5.00
N ASN A 363 -10.62 1.17 4.56
CA ASN A 363 -11.92 0.51 4.39
C ASN A 363 -12.68 0.32 5.71
N LEU A 364 -11.99 -0.03 6.80
CA LEU A 364 -12.59 -0.17 8.13
C LEU A 364 -13.14 1.17 8.67
N THR A 365 -12.38 2.25 8.51
CA THR A 365 -12.84 3.60 8.89
C THR A 365 -13.95 4.11 7.98
N TYR A 366 -13.91 3.80 6.68
CA TYR A 366 -15.02 4.10 5.76
C TYR A 366 -16.30 3.36 6.17
N PHE A 367 -16.22 2.07 6.51
CA PHE A 367 -17.35 1.32 7.05
C PHE A 367 -17.91 1.98 8.32
N SER A 368 -17.05 2.37 9.26
CA SER A 368 -17.45 3.08 10.48
C SER A 368 -18.16 4.41 10.19
N HIS A 369 -17.66 5.18 9.23
CA HIS A 369 -18.32 6.39 8.76
C HIS A 369 -19.71 6.10 8.20
N ARG A 370 -19.87 5.07 7.37
CA ARG A 370 -21.18 4.66 6.83
C ARG A 370 -22.11 4.14 7.93
N LEU A 371 -21.56 3.45 8.93
CA LEU A 371 -22.31 3.02 10.11
C LEU A 371 -22.82 4.22 10.92
N SER A 372 -22.08 5.32 10.99
CA SER A 372 -22.52 6.54 11.70
C SER A 372 -23.80 7.12 11.10
N GLN A 373 -23.93 7.09 9.77
CA GLN A 373 -25.12 7.52 9.05
C GLN A 373 -26.32 6.62 9.37
N VAL A 374 -26.10 5.31 9.42
CA VAL A 374 -27.12 4.33 9.84
C VAL A 374 -27.55 4.58 11.29
N VAL A 375 -26.59 4.80 12.20
CA VAL A 375 -26.88 5.12 13.60
C VAL A 375 -27.71 6.39 13.73
N GLY A 376 -27.40 7.44 12.97
CA GLY A 376 -28.19 8.67 12.92
C GLY A 376 -29.61 8.43 12.40
N TRP A 377 -29.76 7.64 11.33
CA TRP A 377 -31.06 7.26 10.79
C TRP A 377 -31.92 6.48 11.79
N LEU A 378 -31.30 5.54 12.53
CA LEU A 378 -31.97 4.70 13.55
C LEU A 378 -32.48 5.47 14.77
N GLU A 379 -32.09 6.73 14.97
CA GLU A 379 -32.62 7.54 16.07
C GLU A 379 -34.05 8.00 15.83
N SER A 380 -34.42 8.13 14.56
CA SER A 380 -35.75 8.59 14.13
C SER A 380 -36.58 7.47 13.48
N ASN A 381 -35.99 6.28 13.29
CA ASN A 381 -36.60 5.18 12.55
C ASN A 381 -36.42 3.84 13.27
N THR A 382 -37.27 2.87 12.94
CA THR A 382 -37.17 1.51 13.50
C THR A 382 -36.29 0.63 12.62
N LEU A 383 -35.36 -0.12 13.24
CA LEU A 383 -34.56 -1.12 12.54
C LEU A 383 -35.45 -2.21 11.93
N ASP A 384 -35.43 -2.34 10.61
CA ASP A 384 -36.04 -3.47 9.93
C ASP A 384 -35.11 -4.70 9.96
N SER A 385 -35.66 -5.88 9.68
CA SER A 385 -34.90 -7.14 9.73
C SER A 385 -33.81 -7.27 8.66
N SER A 386 -33.96 -6.58 7.53
CA SER A 386 -33.01 -6.61 6.42
C SER A 386 -31.76 -5.82 6.79
N LEU A 387 -31.94 -4.57 7.26
CA LEU A 387 -30.87 -3.72 7.75
C LEU A 387 -30.19 -4.30 8.99
N GLY A 388 -30.95 -4.92 9.90
CA GLY A 388 -30.37 -5.64 11.03
C GLY A 388 -29.47 -6.81 10.61
N SER A 389 -29.85 -7.57 9.57
CA SER A 389 -28.99 -8.62 9.02
C SER A 389 -27.75 -8.06 8.34
N ALA A 390 -27.91 -7.00 7.54
CA ALA A 390 -26.82 -6.30 6.88
C ALA A 390 -25.73 -5.85 7.87
N ILE A 391 -26.15 -5.23 8.97
CA ILE A 391 -25.25 -4.78 10.03
C ILE A 391 -24.52 -5.97 10.67
N LEU A 392 -25.23 -7.05 11.01
CA LEU A 392 -24.60 -8.24 11.59
C LEU A 392 -23.61 -8.91 10.64
N ASP A 393 -23.97 -9.04 9.36
CA ASP A 393 -23.10 -9.63 8.34
C ASP A 393 -21.84 -8.76 8.14
N ALA A 394 -21.99 -7.43 8.20
CA ALA A 394 -20.88 -6.49 8.16
C ALA A 394 -19.92 -6.64 9.36
N PHE A 395 -20.45 -6.75 10.58
CA PHE A 395 -19.63 -7.05 11.76
C PHE A 395 -18.95 -8.42 11.66
N GLY A 396 -19.63 -9.44 11.13
CA GLY A 396 -19.02 -10.75 10.90
C GLY A 396 -17.83 -10.68 9.94
N ARG A 397 -17.93 -9.91 8.85
CA ARG A 397 -16.82 -9.66 7.92
C ARG A 397 -15.70 -8.86 8.57
N ARG A 398 -16.03 -7.85 9.38
CA ARG A 398 -15.04 -7.07 10.14
C ARG A 398 -14.19 -7.95 11.06
N GLU A 399 -14.80 -8.88 11.78
CA GLU A 399 -14.05 -9.82 12.63
C GLU A 399 -13.12 -10.70 11.79
N GLN A 400 -13.57 -11.18 10.62
CA GLN A 400 -12.69 -11.92 9.71
C GLN A 400 -11.52 -11.05 9.20
N VAL A 401 -11.74 -9.76 8.89
CA VAL A 401 -10.65 -8.85 8.51
C VAL A 401 -9.59 -8.77 9.61
N LYS A 402 -10.01 -8.63 10.88
CA LYS A 402 -9.09 -8.60 12.03
C LYS A 402 -8.28 -9.89 12.15
N GLU A 403 -8.95 -11.05 12.09
CA GLU A 403 -8.28 -12.35 12.14
C GLU A 403 -7.22 -12.49 11.03
N ARG A 404 -7.49 -11.97 9.82
CA ARG A 404 -6.55 -12.00 8.70
C ARG A 404 -5.35 -11.07 8.88
N LEU A 405 -5.56 -9.88 9.45
CA LEU A 405 -4.46 -8.97 9.81
C LEU A 405 -3.53 -9.58 10.86
N GLU A 406 -4.09 -10.32 11.83
CA GLU A 406 -3.32 -11.02 12.86
C GLU A 406 -2.60 -12.27 12.32
N SER A 407 -3.12 -12.90 11.26
CA SER A 407 -2.53 -14.08 10.64
C SER A 407 -1.62 -13.78 9.45
N TYR A 408 -1.26 -12.51 9.23
CA TYR A 408 -0.43 -12.02 8.10
C TYR A 408 -1.03 -12.27 6.70
N ASP A 409 -2.35 -12.52 6.61
CA ASP A 409 -3.06 -12.77 5.35
C ASP A 409 -3.65 -11.46 4.80
N TYR A 410 -2.76 -10.55 4.39
CA TYR A 410 -3.14 -9.18 4.01
C TYR A 410 -3.96 -9.11 2.73
N ASP A 411 -3.81 -10.09 1.83
CA ASP A 411 -4.63 -10.22 0.62
C ASP A 411 -6.09 -10.46 0.98
N ALA A 412 -6.36 -11.45 1.84
CA ALA A 412 -7.72 -11.71 2.31
C ALA A 412 -8.27 -10.55 3.14
N ALA A 413 -7.44 -9.92 3.99
CA ALA A 413 -7.84 -8.76 4.77
C ALA A 413 -8.30 -7.59 3.86
N LEU A 414 -7.52 -7.28 2.82
CA LEU A 414 -7.88 -6.25 1.84
C LEU A 414 -9.17 -6.60 1.11
N GLN A 415 -9.27 -7.80 0.55
CA GLN A 415 -10.46 -8.23 -0.19
C GLN A 415 -11.73 -8.17 0.67
N LEU A 416 -11.69 -8.74 1.88
CA LEU A 416 -12.82 -8.75 2.80
C LEU A 416 -13.22 -7.34 3.24
N SER A 417 -12.25 -6.46 3.48
CA SER A 417 -12.51 -5.07 3.87
C SER A 417 -13.12 -4.26 2.73
N THR A 418 -12.68 -4.48 1.49
CA THR A 418 -13.24 -3.85 0.30
C THR A 418 -14.68 -4.32 0.06
N ASP A 419 -14.92 -5.62 0.17
CA ASP A 419 -16.27 -6.19 0.05
C ASP A 419 -17.20 -5.71 1.17
N LEU A 420 -16.70 -5.62 2.40
CA LEU A 420 -17.42 -5.06 3.54
C LEU A 420 -17.89 -3.64 3.23
N ALA A 421 -16.96 -2.77 2.83
CA ALA A 421 -17.26 -1.39 2.47
C ALA A 421 -18.30 -1.31 1.34
N ALA A 422 -18.07 -2.01 0.22
CA ALA A 422 -18.92 -1.93 -0.96
C ALA A 422 -20.33 -2.53 -0.75
N VAL A 423 -20.43 -3.68 -0.08
CA VAL A 423 -21.73 -4.33 0.19
C VAL A 423 -22.55 -3.51 1.17
N PHE A 424 -21.91 -3.03 2.25
CA PHE A 424 -22.62 -2.23 3.24
C PHE A 424 -23.07 -0.90 2.63
N ASP A 425 -22.23 -0.25 1.82
CA ASP A 425 -22.58 0.96 1.07
C ASP A 425 -23.84 0.77 0.22
N LYS A 426 -23.85 -0.26 -0.62
CA LYS A 426 -24.99 -0.58 -1.49
C LYS A 426 -26.27 -0.86 -0.72
N GLN A 427 -26.19 -1.49 0.44
CA GLN A 427 -27.36 -1.80 1.26
C GLN A 427 -27.98 -0.55 1.91
N ILE A 428 -27.19 0.50 2.11
CA ILE A 428 -27.65 1.71 2.79
C ILE A 428 -27.94 2.88 1.84
N GLN A 429 -27.61 2.78 0.55
CA GLN A 429 -27.89 3.81 -0.48
C GLN A 429 -29.38 4.21 -0.60
N ASN A 430 -30.30 3.35 -0.16
CA ASN A 430 -31.74 3.63 -0.17
C ASN A 430 -32.24 4.36 1.10
N LEU A 431 -31.36 4.62 2.07
CA LEU A 431 -31.69 5.37 3.27
C LEU A 431 -31.50 6.87 3.03
N ASP A 432 -32.49 7.67 3.39
CA ASP A 432 -32.40 9.13 3.32
C ASP A 432 -31.57 9.64 4.49
N PHE A 433 -30.32 10.04 4.22
CA PHE A 433 -29.37 10.50 5.22
C PHE A 433 -29.31 12.04 5.27
N GLY A 434 -29.32 12.61 6.48
CA GLY A 434 -29.03 14.02 6.71
C GLY A 434 -27.58 14.40 6.33
N LYS A 435 -27.30 15.68 6.10
CA LYS A 435 -25.96 16.18 5.73
C LYS A 435 -25.00 16.18 6.94
N LEU A 436 -23.75 15.76 6.72
CA LEU A 436 -22.63 15.85 7.67
C LEU A 436 -21.66 16.99 7.27
N GLU A 437 -21.00 17.62 8.24
CA GLU A 437 -19.96 18.65 8.01
C GLU A 437 -18.59 18.16 8.51
N ILE A 438 -17.51 18.61 7.85
CA ILE A 438 -16.13 18.33 8.25
C ILE A 438 -15.66 19.44 9.19
N ILE A 439 -15.07 19.07 10.33
CA ILE A 439 -14.33 20.01 11.18
C ILE A 439 -12.84 19.70 10.99
N GLY A 440 -12.09 20.69 10.50
CA GLY A 440 -10.65 20.60 10.26
C GLY A 440 -9.82 20.93 11.49
#